data_AF-A0A2H3DIR3-F1
#
_entry.id   AF-A0A2H3DIR3-F1
#
_cell.length_a   1.000
_cell.length_b   1.000
_cell.length_c   1.000
_cell.angle_alpha   90.00
_cell.angle_beta   90.00
_cell.angle_gamma   90.00
#
_symmetry.space_group_name_H-M   'P 1'
#
loop_
_entity.id
_entity.type
_entity.pdbx_description
1 polymer ?
#
loop_
_entity_poly.entity_id
_entity_poly.type
_entity_poly.pdbx_seq_one_letter_code
_entity_poly.pdbx_strand_id
1 'polypeptide(L)'
;KFTLVWVPGHMGIDGNEEVDLEVKQAAHSKSSPEQELPEMLRKATPASISALQQSFVEKLKHRWKKWWKGSPWYRWFQGVDLCFPLTKFTTITKDM
;
A
#
# COMPACT_ATOMS: atom_id res chain seq x y z
N LYS A 1 -36.53 -16.80 -6.23
CA LYS A 1 -35.78 -17.39 -5.08
C LYS A 1 -34.32 -17.00 -5.28
N PHE A 2 -33.73 -16.26 -4.35
CA PHE A 2 -32.34 -15.78 -4.47
C PHE A 2 -31.45 -16.62 -3.56
N THR A 3 -30.23 -16.91 -4.00
CA THR A 3 -29.29 -17.74 -3.23
C THR A 3 -27.99 -16.98 -3.11
N LEU A 4 -27.58 -16.72 -1.87
CA LEU A 4 -26.30 -16.09 -1.55
C LEU A 4 -25.29 -17.21 -1.27
N VAL A 5 -24.10 -17.14 -1.87
CA VAL A 5 -23.04 -18.13 -1.69
C VAL A 5 -21.75 -17.39 -1.36
N TRP A 6 -21.03 -17.86 -0.34
CA TRP A 6 -19.70 -17.37 -0.03
C TRP A 6 -18.68 -18.01 -0.95
N VAL A 7 -17.84 -17.18 -1.56
CA VAL A 7 -16.89 -17.58 -2.56
C VAL A 7 -15.47 -17.26 -2.06
N PRO A 8 -14.50 -18.19 -2.20
CA PRO A 8 -13.11 -17.94 -1.82
C PRO A 8 -12.48 -16.86 -2.72
N GLY A 9 -11.95 -15.80 -2.11
CA GLY A 9 -11.49 -14.61 -2.82
C GLY A 9 -10.22 -14.77 -3.68
N HIS A 10 -9.47 -15.87 -3.54
CA HIS A 10 -8.22 -16.10 -4.27
C HIS A 10 -8.32 -17.15 -5.38
N MET A 11 -9.53 -17.62 -5.69
CA MET A 11 -9.76 -18.69 -6.67
C MET A 11 -9.92 -18.21 -8.11
N GLY A 12 -9.68 -16.91 -8.36
CA GLY A 12 -9.72 -16.32 -9.69
C GLY A 12 -11.05 -16.47 -10.40
N ILE A 13 -12.14 -16.14 -9.71
CA ILE A 13 -13.47 -16.18 -10.30
C ILE A 13 -13.71 -14.85 -11.00
N ASP A 14 -13.80 -14.90 -12.33
CA ASP A 14 -13.84 -13.73 -13.22
C ASP A 14 -14.75 -12.60 -12.68
N GLY A 15 -16.00 -12.90 -12.34
CA GLY A 15 -16.93 -11.89 -11.83
C GLY A 15 -16.56 -11.28 -10.47
N ASN A 16 -15.85 -12.02 -9.61
CA ASN A 16 -15.31 -11.49 -8.35
C ASN A 16 -14.05 -10.64 -8.60
N GLU A 17 -13.21 -11.04 -9.56
CA GLU A 17 -12.02 -10.28 -9.94
C GLU A 17 -12.35 -8.96 -10.63
N GLU A 18 -13.34 -8.95 -11.53
CA GLU A 18 -13.84 -7.72 -12.16
C GLU A 18 -14.35 -6.73 -11.11
N VAL A 19 -15.15 -7.21 -10.15
CA VAL A 19 -15.64 -6.38 -9.04
C VAL A 19 -14.50 -5.88 -8.17
N ASP A 20 -13.52 -6.72 -7.82
CA ASP A 20 -12.35 -6.32 -7.03
C ASP A 20 -11.50 -5.26 -7.77
N LEU A 21 -11.38 -5.38 -9.08
CA LEU A 21 -10.70 -4.40 -9.93
C LEU A 21 -11.42 -3.05 -9.91
N GLU A 22 -12.74 -3.03 -10.08
CA GLU A 22 -13.57 -1.82 -9.98
C GLU A 22 -13.48 -1.18 -8.58
N VAL A 23 -13.53 -1.99 -7.52
CA VAL A 23 -13.37 -1.52 -6.13
C VAL A 23 -12.00 -0.87 -5.93
N LYS A 24 -10.93 -1.47 -6.45
CA LYS A 24 -9.58 -0.88 -6.42
C LYS A 24 -9.53 0.45 -7.17
N GLN A 25 -10.18 0.56 -8.32
CA GLN A 25 -10.25 1.82 -9.08
C GLN A 25 -11.01 2.91 -8.31
N ALA A 26 -12.16 2.57 -7.74
CA ALA A 26 -12.96 3.48 -6.92
C ALA A 26 -12.18 3.96 -5.68
N ALA A 27 -11.44 3.06 -5.01
CA ALA A 27 -10.58 3.40 -3.89
C ALA A 27 -9.43 4.37 -4.27
N HIS A 28 -8.98 4.32 -5.53
CA HIS A 28 -7.97 5.22 -6.09
C HIS A 28 -8.55 6.54 -6.63
N SER A 29 -9.75 6.93 -6.18
CA SER A 29 -10.46 8.16 -6.57
C SER A 29 -11.01 8.20 -8.00
N LYS A 30 -11.14 7.04 -8.67
CA LYS A 30 -11.85 6.91 -9.95
C LYS A 30 -13.26 6.37 -9.71
N SER A 31 -14.05 7.10 -8.95
CA SER A 31 -15.44 6.74 -8.63
C SER A 31 -16.41 7.36 -9.63
N SER A 32 -17.57 6.72 -9.82
CA SER A 32 -18.72 7.29 -10.51
C SER A 32 -19.19 8.60 -9.87
N PRO A 33 -19.89 9.47 -10.63
CA PRO A 33 -20.51 10.69 -10.10
C PRO A 33 -21.47 10.40 -8.94
N GLU A 34 -21.55 11.33 -7.97
CA GLU A 34 -22.39 11.16 -6.78
C GLU A 34 -23.88 10.92 -7.10
N GLN A 35 -24.39 11.44 -8.23
CA GLN A 35 -25.79 11.23 -8.63
C GLN A 35 -26.07 9.77 -8.99
N GLU A 36 -25.07 9.05 -9.50
CA GLU A 36 -25.16 7.64 -9.89
C GLU A 36 -24.89 6.69 -8.72
N LEU A 37 -24.30 7.20 -7.64
CA LEU A 37 -24.05 6.42 -6.43
C LEU A 37 -25.32 6.26 -5.58
N PRO A 38 -25.52 5.08 -4.97
CA PRO A 38 -26.48 4.88 -3.90
C PRO A 38 -26.26 5.88 -2.77
N GLU A 39 -27.33 6.33 -2.11
CA GLU A 39 -27.29 7.40 -1.10
C GLU A 39 -26.31 7.12 0.05
N MET A 40 -26.14 5.85 0.42
CA MET A 40 -25.18 5.41 1.45
C MET A 40 -23.71 5.63 1.06
N LEU A 41 -23.39 5.62 -0.23
CA LEU A 41 -22.03 5.74 -0.77
C LEU A 41 -21.68 7.16 -1.22
N ARG A 42 -22.65 8.09 -1.20
CA ARG A 42 -22.41 9.51 -1.51
C ARG A 42 -21.58 10.22 -0.44
N LYS A 43 -21.53 9.68 0.77
CA LYS A 43 -20.73 10.23 1.86
C LYS A 43 -19.28 9.76 1.71
N ALA A 44 -18.34 10.69 1.82
CA ALA A 44 -16.93 10.34 1.86
C ALA A 44 -16.65 9.34 2.99
N THR A 45 -16.00 8.22 2.64
CA THR A 45 -15.55 7.25 3.63
C THR A 45 -14.43 7.88 4.46
N PRO A 46 -14.46 7.77 5.80
CA PRO A 46 -13.38 8.26 6.63
C PRO A 46 -12.08 7.52 6.29
N ALA A 47 -10.97 8.22 6.33
CA ALA A 47 -9.65 7.61 6.14
C ALA A 47 -9.43 6.53 7.21
N SER A 48 -8.95 5.36 6.79
CA SER A 48 -8.60 4.30 7.73
C SER A 48 -7.39 4.72 8.56
N ILE A 49 -7.31 4.23 9.80
CA ILE A 49 -6.18 4.49 10.70
C ILE A 49 -4.86 4.04 10.04
N SER A 50 -4.88 2.89 9.36
CA SER A 50 -3.72 2.35 8.64
C SER A 50 -3.26 3.29 7.51
N ALA A 51 -4.19 3.84 6.72
CA ALA A 51 -3.85 4.80 5.66
C ALA A 51 -3.21 6.07 6.25
N LEU A 52 -3.72 6.56 7.37
CA LEU A 52 -3.13 7.70 8.09
C LEU A 52 -1.71 7.37 8.58
N GLN A 53 -1.51 6.22 9.21
CA GLN A 53 -0.19 5.76 9.67
C GLN A 53 0.80 5.62 8.50
N GLN A 54 0.40 5.00 7.40
CA GLN A 54 1.22 4.88 6.20
C GLN A 54 1.63 6.26 5.67
N SER A 55 0.69 7.20 5.56
CA SER A 55 0.98 8.57 5.12
C SER A 55 1.99 9.28 6.04
N PHE A 56 1.91 9.04 7.34
CA PHE A 56 2.84 9.61 8.32
C PHE A 56 4.23 8.98 8.20
N VAL A 57 4.30 7.66 8.08
CA VAL A 57 5.56 6.92 7.89
C VAL A 57 6.24 7.33 6.58
N GLU A 58 5.50 7.54 5.50
CA GLU A 58 6.07 7.99 4.23
C GLU A 58 6.65 9.41 4.33
N LYS A 59 5.94 10.33 5.01
CA LYS A 59 6.49 11.67 5.31
C LYS A 59 7.75 11.58 6.14
N LEU A 60 7.78 10.68 7.13
CA LEU A 60 8.93 10.43 7.98
C LEU A 60 10.11 9.92 7.13
N LYS A 61 9.92 8.85 6.34
CA LYS A 61 10.94 8.33 5.41
C LYS A 61 11.51 9.41 4.51
N HIS A 62 10.67 10.28 3.95
CA HIS A 62 11.13 11.38 3.10
C HIS A 62 12.04 12.35 3.86
N ARG A 63 11.65 12.75 5.08
CA ARG A 63 12.45 13.62 5.95
C ARG A 63 13.79 12.97 6.31
N TRP A 64 13.77 11.72 6.74
CA TRP A 64 14.98 10.96 7.07
C TRP A 64 15.91 10.83 5.86
N LYS A 65 15.38 10.54 4.67
CA LYS A 65 16.17 10.49 3.44
C LYS A 65 16.84 11.83 3.13
N LYS A 66 16.12 12.94 3.30
CA LYS A 66 16.67 14.29 3.10
C LYS A 66 17.79 14.59 4.11
N TRP A 67 17.57 14.27 5.38
CA TRP A 67 18.55 14.47 6.44
C TRP A 67 19.77 13.60 6.28
N TRP A 68 19.58 12.31 6.00
CA TRP A 68 20.65 11.36 5.73
C TRP A 68 21.55 11.87 4.62
N LYS A 69 20.98 12.26 3.47
CA LYS A 69 21.73 12.82 2.34
C LYS A 69 22.55 14.07 2.66
N GLY A 70 22.10 14.89 3.61
CA GLY A 70 22.80 16.08 4.06
C GLY A 70 23.87 15.81 5.12
N SER A 71 23.95 14.60 5.66
CA SER A 71 24.92 14.26 6.70
C SER A 71 26.33 14.07 6.10
N PRO A 72 27.39 14.42 6.84
CA PRO A 72 28.78 14.11 6.44
C PRO A 72 29.00 12.61 6.18
N TRP A 73 28.28 11.79 6.94
CA TRP A 73 28.33 10.33 6.87
C TRP A 73 27.79 9.77 5.56
N TYR A 74 26.86 10.45 4.88
CA TYR A 74 26.31 9.99 3.61
C TYR A 74 27.38 9.79 2.54
N ARG A 75 28.35 10.71 2.45
CA ARG A 75 29.45 10.60 1.48
C ARG A 75 30.37 9.43 1.79
N TRP A 76 30.59 9.15 3.06
CA TRP A 76 31.38 8.00 3.51
C TRP A 76 30.65 6.67 3.25
N PHE A 77 29.33 6.65 3.49
CA PHE A 77 28.50 5.45 3.32
C PHE A 77 28.19 5.12 1.85
N GLN A 78 28.24 6.08 0.92
CA GLN A 78 28.07 5.80 -0.52
C GLN A 78 29.05 4.76 -1.08
N GLY A 79 30.27 4.69 -0.53
CA GLY A 79 31.27 3.70 -0.92
C GLY A 79 31.08 2.33 -0.26
N VAL A 80 30.32 2.28 0.85
CA VAL A 80 30.08 1.04 1.60
C VAL A 80 29.11 0.13 0.83
N ASP A 81 28.04 0.68 0.24
CA ASP A 81 27.01 -0.11 -0.46
C ASP A 81 27.56 -0.95 -1.64
N LEU A 82 28.64 -0.52 -2.30
CA LEU A 82 29.26 -1.27 -3.40
C LEU A 82 30.17 -2.42 -2.92
N CYS A 83 30.72 -2.32 -1.70
CA CYS A 83 31.65 -3.29 -1.14
C CYS A 83 31.04 -4.13 0.01
N PHE A 84 29.77 -3.91 0.37
CA PHE A 84 29.14 -4.61 1.48
C PHE A 84 28.40 -5.87 0.99
N PRO A 85 28.89 -7.09 1.29
CA PRO A 85 28.16 -8.31 0.98
C PRO A 85 27.00 -8.49 1.97
N LEU A 86 25.90 -7.76 1.76
CA LEU A 86 24.65 -7.90 2.52
C LEU A 86 24.03 -9.30 2.41
N THR A 87 24.51 -10.12 1.47
CA THR A 87 24.03 -11.49 1.22
C THR A 87 24.28 -12.46 2.36
N LYS A 88 25.18 -12.15 3.32
CA LYS A 88 25.44 -13.03 4.48
C LYS A 88 24.45 -12.85 5.64
N PHE A 89 23.66 -11.78 5.66
CA PHE A 89 22.79 -11.44 6.81
C PHE A 89 21.28 -11.59 6.53
N THR A 90 20.86 -11.85 5.29
CA THR A 90 19.45 -12.03 4.94
C THR A 90 18.88 -13.41 5.32
N THR A 91 19.72 -14.34 5.76
CA THR A 91 19.30 -15.70 6.15
C THR A 91 18.66 -15.72 7.55
N ILE A 92 19.01 -14.80 8.44
CA ILE A 92 18.59 -14.84 9.85
C ILE A 92 17.13 -14.39 10.03
N THR A 93 16.59 -13.57 9.12
CA THR A 93 15.21 -13.06 9.21
C THR A 93 14.16 -13.93 8.51
N LYS A 94 14.55 -15.08 7.93
CA LYS A 94 13.58 -16.02 7.32
C LYS A 94 12.98 -17.03 8.30
N ASP A 95 13.56 -17.18 9.49
CA ASP A 95 13.12 -18.16 10.51
C ASP A 95 12.53 -17.51 11.78
N MET A 96 11.93 -16.32 11.65
CA MET A 96 11.08 -15.72 12.70
C MET A 96 9.69 -15.40 12.17
#